data_AF-A0A1W9WUZ5-F1
#
_entry.id   AF-A0A1W9WUZ5-F1
#
_cell.length_a   1.000
_cell.length_b   1.000
_cell.length_c   1.000
_cell.angle_alpha   90.00
_cell.angle_beta   90.00
_cell.angle_gamma   90.00
#
_symmetry.space_group_name_H-M   'P 1'
#
loop_
_entity.id
_entity.type
_entity.pdbx_description
1 polymer ?
#
loop_
_entity_poly.entity_id
_entity_poly.type
_entity_poly.pdbx_seq_one_letter_code
_entity_poly.pdbx_strand_id
1 'polypeptide(L)'
;MPSQLFIFITKIIRFINAMSEWTGRVIAWLVLLMVLIIVYQASMVALFSIGSVALQELQWHLFALVFLLGAAYTLKHDDHVRLDIIYQSRWMNDQRRAWVNFIGGLLFLVPFCLFVIIASWSFVSAAVFYEITTSHSWPFVSVTLHYAERSPDPGGLPYRFLLKAAIPIGFTLLMLQGIANSLTSLLYLLEHQEDKP
;
A
#
# COMPACT_ATOMS: atom_id res chain seq x y z
N MET A 1 -36.88 6.18 0.41
CA MET A 1 -35.94 7.34 0.38
C MET A 1 -34.60 6.82 0.85
N PRO A 2 -33.49 6.95 0.11
CA PRO A 2 -32.21 6.52 0.66
C PRO A 2 -32.01 7.29 1.95
N SER A 3 -31.85 6.55 3.06
CA SER A 3 -31.63 7.15 4.37
C SER A 3 -30.43 8.11 4.26
N GLN A 4 -30.44 9.21 5.01
CA GLN A 4 -29.33 10.18 5.00
C GLN A 4 -27.96 9.49 5.22
N LEU A 5 -27.99 8.37 5.95
CA LEU A 5 -26.87 7.47 6.18
C LEU A 5 -26.31 6.83 4.89
N PHE A 6 -27.18 6.37 3.97
CA PHE A 6 -26.75 5.80 2.68
C PHE A 6 -25.97 6.82 1.85
N ILE A 7 -26.50 8.04 1.73
CA ILE A 7 -25.86 9.14 0.99
C ILE A 7 -24.49 9.48 1.58
N PHE A 8 -24.39 9.50 2.92
CA PHE A 8 -23.13 9.76 3.62
C PHE A 8 -22.08 8.67 3.34
N ILE A 9 -22.46 7.39 3.44
CA ILE A 9 -21.54 6.26 3.16
C ILE A 9 -21.06 6.32 1.70
N THR A 10 -21.94 6.54 0.73
CA THR A 10 -21.56 6.64 -0.68
C THR A 10 -20.62 7.82 -0.95
N LYS A 11 -20.74 8.93 -0.20
CA LYS A 11 -19.78 10.04 -0.30
C LYS A 11 -18.39 9.64 0.21
N ILE A 12 -18.30 8.94 1.35
CA ILE A 12 -17.04 8.43 1.88
C ILE A 12 -16.37 7.47 0.90
N ILE A 13 -17.13 6.50 0.37
CA ILE A 13 -16.62 5.53 -0.62
C ILE A 13 -16.04 6.26 -1.84
N ARG A 14 -16.77 7.25 -2.38
CA ARG A 14 -16.31 8.04 -3.53
C ARG A 14 -15.04 8.83 -3.23
N PHE A 15 -14.94 9.41 -2.03
CA PHE A 15 -13.74 10.11 -1.61
C PHE A 15 -12.52 9.18 -1.55
N ILE A 16 -12.65 8.03 -0.90
CA ILE A 16 -11.56 7.04 -0.81
C ILE A 16 -11.18 6.53 -2.20
N ASN A 17 -12.16 6.21 -3.05
CA ASN A 17 -11.90 5.77 -4.42
C ASN A 17 -11.15 6.83 -5.25
N ALA A 18 -11.46 8.12 -5.05
CA ALA A 18 -10.76 9.22 -5.71
C ALA A 18 -9.31 9.36 -5.21
N MET A 19 -9.07 9.14 -3.92
CA MET A 19 -7.71 9.10 -3.36
C MET A 19 -6.90 7.98 -4.00
N SER A 20 -7.43 6.75 -4.03
CA SER A 20 -6.75 5.59 -4.63
C SER A 20 -6.46 5.78 -6.12
N GLU A 21 -7.36 6.42 -6.86
CA GLU A 21 -7.14 6.82 -8.26
C GLU A 21 -5.99 7.79 -8.42
N TRP A 22 -5.95 8.80 -7.55
CA TRP A 22 -4.90 9.81 -7.62
C TRP A 22 -3.54 9.22 -7.28
N THR A 23 -3.43 8.36 -6.27
CA THR A 23 -2.20 7.62 -5.98
C THR A 23 -1.78 6.75 -7.15
N GLY A 24 -2.70 6.01 -7.79
CA GLY A 24 -2.40 5.23 -8.99
C GLY A 24 -1.77 6.06 -10.12
N ARG A 25 -2.31 7.26 -10.40
CA ARG A 25 -1.74 8.19 -11.40
C ARG A 25 -0.35 8.68 -11.02
N VAL A 26 -0.10 8.98 -9.75
CA VAL A 26 1.23 9.40 -9.27
C VAL A 26 2.24 8.25 -9.43
N ILE A 27 1.82 7.02 -9.13
CA ILE A 27 2.69 5.83 -9.20
C ILE A 27 3.02 5.45 -10.64
N ALA A 28 2.12 5.69 -11.60
CA ALA A 28 2.41 5.47 -13.01
C ALA A 28 3.67 6.23 -13.47
N TRP A 29 3.89 7.45 -12.96
CA TRP A 29 5.13 8.21 -13.22
C TRP A 29 6.36 7.58 -12.57
N LEU A 30 6.24 7.02 -11.36
CA LEU A 30 7.32 6.29 -10.71
C LEU A 30 7.71 5.02 -11.47
N VAL A 31 6.73 4.31 -12.04
CA VAL A 31 6.97 3.16 -12.92
C VAL A 31 7.74 3.58 -14.16
N LEU A 32 7.33 4.67 -14.82
CA LEU A 32 8.02 5.21 -15.98
C LEU A 32 9.49 5.57 -15.64
N LEU A 33 9.70 6.25 -14.51
CA LEU A 33 11.06 6.57 -14.03
C LEU A 33 11.89 5.30 -13.78
N MET A 34 11.30 4.28 -13.14
CA MET A 34 11.97 3.00 -12.89
C MET A 34 12.39 2.31 -14.19
N VAL A 35 11.50 2.27 -15.20
CA VAL A 35 11.81 1.69 -16.51
C VAL A 35 12.97 2.44 -17.18
N LEU A 36 12.97 3.78 -17.15
CA LEU A 36 14.07 4.57 -17.71
C LEU A 36 15.41 4.26 -17.03
N ILE A 37 15.42 4.11 -15.71
CA ILE A 37 16.63 3.75 -14.95
C ILE A 37 17.10 2.33 -15.31
N ILE A 38 16.18 1.37 -15.46
CA ILE A 38 16.51 0.00 -15.86
C ILE A 38 17.12 -0.02 -17.26
N VAL A 39 16.50 0.64 -18.23
CA VAL A 39 16.99 0.71 -19.62
C VAL A 39 18.35 1.39 -19.67
N TYR A 40 18.54 2.48 -18.93
CA TYR A 40 19.82 3.17 -18.84
C TYR A 40 20.91 2.25 -18.28
N GLN A 41 20.68 1.64 -17.11
CA GLN A 41 21.63 0.72 -16.48
C GLN A 41 21.95 -0.47 -17.40
N ALA A 42 20.93 -1.08 -18.01
CA ALA A 42 21.12 -2.21 -18.92
C ALA A 42 21.96 -1.82 -20.14
N SER A 43 21.74 -0.63 -20.69
CA SER A 43 22.53 -0.10 -21.80
C SER A 43 23.99 0.14 -21.40
N MET A 44 24.23 0.70 -20.20
CA MET A 44 25.58 0.92 -19.69
C MET A 44 26.36 -0.39 -19.50
N VAL A 45 25.69 -1.42 -18.96
CA VAL A 45 26.29 -2.75 -18.78
C VAL A 45 26.53 -3.41 -20.14
N ALA A 46 25.58 -3.37 -21.06
CA ALA A 46 25.66 -4.08 -22.33
C ALA A 46 26.66 -3.45 -23.32
N LEU A 47 26.71 -2.12 -23.41
CA LEU A 47 27.53 -1.41 -24.40
C LEU A 47 28.92 -1.03 -23.87
N PHE A 48 29.02 -0.75 -22.56
CA PHE A 48 30.23 -0.20 -21.96
C PHE A 48 30.80 -1.08 -20.84
N SER A 49 30.13 -2.15 -20.44
CA SER A 49 30.52 -3.01 -19.32
C SER A 49 30.70 -2.25 -17.99
N ILE A 50 29.93 -1.17 -17.82
CA ILE A 50 29.92 -0.35 -16.61
C ILE A 50 28.61 -0.61 -15.84
N GLY A 51 28.73 -1.06 -14.60
CA GLY A 51 27.60 -1.25 -13.68
C GLY A 51 27.64 -0.25 -12.52
N SER A 52 26.47 0.22 -12.10
CA SER A 52 26.31 1.04 -10.90
C SER A 52 25.45 0.33 -9.85
N VAL A 53 26.02 0.10 -8.65
CA VAL A 53 25.31 -0.45 -7.49
C VAL A 53 24.22 0.52 -7.02
N ALA A 54 24.49 1.82 -7.01
CA ALA A 54 23.51 2.85 -6.64
C ALA A 54 22.25 2.77 -7.52
N LEU A 55 22.41 2.62 -8.83
CA LEU A 55 21.27 2.51 -9.76
C LEU A 55 20.52 1.20 -9.57
N GLN A 56 21.21 0.10 -9.29
CA GLN A 56 20.57 -1.17 -8.97
C GLN A 56 19.75 -1.06 -7.68
N GLU A 57 20.30 -0.49 -6.61
CA GLU A 57 19.55 -0.24 -5.39
C GLU A 57 18.37 0.71 -5.62
N LEU A 58 18.54 1.76 -6.43
CA LEU A 58 17.45 2.69 -6.74
C LEU A 58 16.26 1.98 -7.39
N GLN A 59 16.52 1.03 -8.27
CA GLN A 59 15.47 0.21 -8.90
C GLN A 59 14.66 -0.54 -7.85
N TRP A 60 15.32 -1.13 -6.84
CA TRP A 60 14.65 -1.88 -5.77
C TRP A 60 13.84 -0.95 -4.86
N HIS A 61 14.34 0.26 -4.58
CA HIS A 61 13.60 1.26 -3.81
C HIS A 61 12.36 1.74 -4.58
N LEU A 62 12.50 2.07 -5.86
CA LEU A 62 11.38 2.47 -6.71
C LEU A 62 10.35 1.34 -6.84
N PHE A 63 10.79 0.10 -7.04
CA PHE A 63 9.91 -1.06 -7.10
C PHE A 63 9.10 -1.23 -5.82
N ALA A 64 9.77 -1.14 -4.66
CA ALA A 64 9.09 -1.26 -3.37
C ALA A 64 8.09 -0.11 -3.14
N LEU A 65 8.41 1.13 -3.53
CA LEU A 65 7.47 2.26 -3.46
C LEU A 65 6.25 2.06 -4.37
N VAL A 66 6.48 1.62 -5.62
CA VAL A 66 5.41 1.32 -6.58
C VAL A 66 4.47 0.25 -6.00
N PHE A 67 5.02 -0.82 -5.43
CA PHE A 67 4.23 -1.89 -4.85
C PHE A 67 3.42 -1.42 -3.63
N LEU A 68 4.06 -0.73 -2.69
CA LEU A 68 3.42 -0.29 -1.43
C LEU A 68 2.33 0.74 -1.65
N LEU A 69 2.61 1.76 -2.46
CA LEU A 69 1.66 2.84 -2.72
C LEU A 69 0.60 2.40 -3.74
N GLY A 70 0.93 1.44 -4.62
CA GLY A 70 0.06 0.95 -5.68
C GLY A 70 -0.97 -0.07 -5.21
N ALA A 71 -0.72 -0.70 -4.06
CA ALA A 71 -1.59 -1.74 -3.50
C ALA A 71 -3.06 -1.29 -3.36
N ALA A 72 -3.30 -0.05 -2.93
CA ALA A 72 -4.66 0.51 -2.82
C ALA A 72 -5.33 0.67 -4.20
N TYR A 73 -4.58 1.15 -5.20
CA TYR A 73 -5.10 1.30 -6.57
C TYR A 73 -5.45 -0.07 -7.18
N THR A 74 -4.59 -1.08 -7.00
CA THR A 74 -4.85 -2.44 -7.49
C THR A 74 -6.00 -3.12 -6.74
N LEU A 75 -6.16 -2.86 -5.43
CA LEU A 75 -7.29 -3.38 -4.66
C LEU A 75 -8.61 -2.75 -5.10
N LYS A 76 -8.61 -1.47 -5.49
CA LYS A 76 -9.79 -0.79 -6.03
C LYS A 76 -10.27 -1.44 -7.34
N HIS A 77 -9.34 -1.80 -8.23
CA HIS A 77 -9.65 -2.36 -9.56
C HIS A 77 -9.82 -3.88 -9.55
N ASP A 78 -9.67 -4.53 -8.41
CA ASP A 78 -9.66 -5.99 -8.29
C ASP A 78 -8.60 -6.70 -9.17
N ASP A 79 -7.57 -5.97 -9.61
CA ASP A 79 -6.45 -6.44 -10.42
C ASP A 79 -5.32 -7.06 -9.58
N HIS A 80 -5.55 -7.33 -8.30
CA HIS A 80 -4.61 -8.09 -7.48
C HIS A 80 -4.73 -9.57 -7.81
N VAL A 81 -3.61 -10.30 -7.70
CA VAL A 81 -3.60 -11.75 -7.92
C VAL A 81 -4.42 -12.43 -6.83
N ARG A 82 -5.67 -12.76 -7.13
CA ARG A 82 -6.55 -13.56 -6.29
C ARG A 82 -6.39 -15.05 -6.63
N LEU A 83 -5.93 -15.85 -5.68
CA LEU A 83 -5.87 -17.31 -5.80
C LEU A 83 -7.25 -17.91 -5.47
N ASP A 84 -8.27 -17.52 -6.22
CA ASP A 84 -9.66 -17.77 -5.84
C ASP A 84 -10.38 -18.74 -6.79
N ILE A 85 -9.97 -20.01 -6.76
CA ILE A 85 -10.62 -21.10 -7.51
C ILE A 85 -12.10 -21.25 -7.08
N ILE A 86 -12.39 -20.98 -5.81
CA ILE A 86 -13.73 -21.13 -5.22
C ILE A 86 -14.64 -19.94 -5.56
N TYR A 87 -14.09 -18.73 -5.69
CA TYR A 87 -14.86 -17.51 -5.97
C TYR A 87 -15.39 -17.46 -7.40
N GLN A 88 -14.64 -18.03 -8.34
CA GLN A 88 -15.04 -18.18 -9.76
C GLN A 88 -15.95 -19.40 -9.99
N SER A 89 -16.19 -20.21 -8.96
CA SER A 89 -17.00 -21.41 -9.07
C SER A 89 -18.49 -21.09 -9.25
N ARG A 90 -19.21 -21.93 -10.04
CA ARG A 90 -20.66 -21.77 -10.31
C ARG A 90 -21.54 -21.80 -9.06
N TRP A 91 -21.00 -22.23 -7.92
CA TRP A 91 -21.70 -22.34 -6.64
C TRP A 91 -21.73 -21.02 -5.85
N MET A 92 -21.07 -19.98 -6.35
CA MET A 92 -20.95 -18.68 -5.67
C MET A 92 -21.98 -17.69 -6.22
N ASN A 93 -23.03 -17.43 -5.45
CA ASN A 93 -24.01 -16.37 -5.75
C ASN A 93 -23.43 -14.99 -5.36
N ASP A 94 -23.91 -13.91 -5.99
CA ASP A 94 -23.39 -12.55 -5.78
C ASP A 94 -23.54 -12.09 -4.33
N GLN A 95 -24.59 -12.53 -3.63
CA GLN A 95 -24.72 -12.30 -2.19
C GLN A 95 -23.60 -12.96 -1.37
N ARG A 96 -23.20 -14.19 -1.71
CA ARG A 96 -22.12 -14.89 -1.00
C ARG A 96 -20.78 -14.21 -1.25
N ARG A 97 -20.55 -13.72 -2.48
CA ARG A 97 -19.38 -12.91 -2.84
C ARG A 97 -19.29 -11.63 -2.03
N ALA A 98 -20.41 -10.90 -1.90
CA ALA A 98 -20.47 -9.69 -1.10
C ALA A 98 -20.20 -9.96 0.39
N TRP A 99 -20.71 -11.07 0.95
CA TRP A 99 -20.38 -11.50 2.31
C TRP A 99 -18.90 -11.82 2.48
N VAL A 100 -18.29 -12.55 1.54
CA VAL A 100 -16.86 -12.87 1.58
C VAL A 100 -16.02 -11.61 1.50
N ASN A 101 -16.35 -10.66 0.61
CA ASN A 101 -15.62 -9.39 0.50
C ASN A 101 -15.75 -8.54 1.77
N PHE A 102 -16.96 -8.48 2.34
CA PHE A 102 -17.21 -7.71 3.56
C PHE A 102 -16.48 -8.30 4.77
N ILE A 103 -16.66 -9.60 5.04
CA ILE A 103 -16.04 -10.29 6.18
C ILE A 103 -14.52 -10.39 5.97
N GLY A 104 -14.08 -10.73 4.77
CA GLY A 104 -12.68 -10.80 4.38
C GLY A 104 -11.97 -9.46 4.57
N GLY A 105 -12.58 -8.38 4.10
CA GLY A 105 -12.06 -7.03 4.26
C GLY A 105 -12.00 -6.62 5.73
N LEU A 106 -13.06 -6.86 6.51
CA LEU A 106 -13.16 -6.36 7.88
C LEU A 106 -12.37 -7.21 8.90
N LEU A 107 -12.35 -8.54 8.77
CA LEU A 107 -11.72 -9.43 9.75
C LEU A 107 -10.28 -9.82 9.39
N PHE A 108 -9.90 -9.78 8.12
CA PHE A 108 -8.56 -10.17 7.70
C PHE A 108 -7.75 -8.97 7.24
N LEU A 109 -8.25 -8.20 6.26
CA LEU A 109 -7.49 -7.12 5.66
C LEU A 109 -7.27 -5.95 6.63
N VAL A 110 -8.33 -5.46 7.29
CA VAL A 110 -8.22 -4.31 8.20
C VAL A 110 -7.32 -4.62 9.41
N PRO A 111 -7.46 -5.75 10.14
CA PRO A 111 -6.58 -6.06 11.26
C PRO A 111 -5.14 -6.29 10.84
N PHE A 112 -4.92 -6.91 9.67
CA PHE A 112 -3.58 -7.05 9.11
C PHE A 112 -2.94 -5.69 8.80
N CYS A 113 -3.67 -4.78 8.14
CA CYS A 113 -3.17 -3.44 7.87
C CYS A 113 -2.88 -2.67 9.16
N LEU A 114 -3.77 -2.72 10.15
CA LEU A 114 -3.56 -2.11 11.46
C LEU A 114 -2.31 -2.67 12.16
N PHE A 115 -2.14 -3.99 12.17
CA PHE A 115 -0.96 -4.64 12.74
C PHE A 115 0.32 -4.13 12.07
N VAL A 116 0.36 -4.07 10.74
CA VAL A 116 1.52 -3.57 10.00
C VAL A 116 1.75 -2.09 10.25
N ILE A 117 0.71 -1.27 10.29
CA ILE A 117 0.82 0.17 10.59
C ILE A 117 1.40 0.36 11.99
N ILE A 118 0.89 -0.33 13.01
CA ILE A 118 1.38 -0.23 14.39
C ILE A 118 2.82 -0.71 14.50
N ALA A 119 3.13 -1.88 13.93
CA ALA A 119 4.49 -2.43 13.95
C ALA A 119 5.48 -1.50 13.21
N SER A 120 5.05 -0.90 12.10
CA SER A 120 5.86 0.04 11.32
C SER A 120 5.96 1.41 12.01
N TRP A 121 4.93 1.81 12.76
CA TRP A 121 4.91 3.08 13.48
C TRP A 121 5.97 3.11 14.58
N SER A 122 6.26 2.00 15.25
CA SER A 122 7.39 1.91 16.19
C SER A 122 8.74 2.24 15.54
N PHE A 123 8.93 1.95 14.25
CA PHE A 123 10.13 2.34 13.50
C PHE A 123 10.11 3.82 13.09
N VAL A 124 8.94 4.37 12.74
CA VAL A 124 8.79 5.77 12.32
C VAL A 124 8.81 6.73 13.51
N SER A 125 8.17 6.40 14.62
CA SER A 125 8.21 7.20 15.85
C SER A 125 9.61 7.22 16.45
N ALA A 126 10.37 6.13 16.33
CA ALA A 126 11.80 6.11 16.63
C ALA A 126 12.59 7.09 15.73
N ALA A 127 12.28 7.17 14.44
CA ALA A 127 12.96 8.08 13.51
C ALA A 127 12.51 9.56 13.62
N VAL A 128 11.28 9.83 14.07
CA VAL A 128 10.69 11.19 14.12
C VAL A 128 10.75 11.82 15.52
N PHE A 129 10.61 11.03 16.59
CA PHE A 129 10.57 11.55 17.97
C PHE A 129 11.96 11.81 18.57
N TYR A 130 13.02 11.23 17.97
CA TYR A 130 14.38 11.39 18.49
C TYR A 130 15.00 12.77 18.21
N GLU A 131 14.34 13.63 17.44
CA GLU A 131 14.77 15.02 17.23
C GLU A 131 14.33 15.96 18.38
N ILE A 132 13.36 15.55 19.21
CA ILE A 132 12.72 16.44 20.21
C ILE A 132 12.99 16.03 21.67
N THR A 133 13.39 14.79 21.97
CA THR A 133 13.52 14.35 23.37
C THR A 133 14.86 13.68 23.65
N THR A 134 15.85 14.52 23.92
CA THR A 134 17.01 14.22 24.75
C THR A 134 16.55 13.49 26.02
N SER A 135 16.81 12.18 26.12
CA SER A 135 17.64 11.60 27.21
C SER A 135 17.52 10.08 27.40
N HIS A 136 16.42 9.37 27.05
CA HIS A 136 16.28 7.96 27.48
C HIS A 136 15.44 7.03 26.58
N SER A 137 15.82 6.77 25.33
CA SER A 137 15.14 5.70 24.55
C SER A 137 16.07 4.89 23.66
N TRP A 138 16.24 3.63 24.04
CA TRP A 138 16.80 2.47 23.33
C TRP A 138 18.01 2.64 22.37
N PRO A 139 19.09 1.85 22.56
CA PRO A 139 20.29 1.88 21.72
C PRO A 139 20.09 1.50 20.24
N PHE A 140 18.91 1.01 19.83
CA PHE A 140 18.59 0.74 18.43
C PHE A 140 18.19 2.01 17.63
N VAL A 141 17.66 3.03 18.31
CA VAL A 141 17.08 4.22 17.65
C VAL A 141 18.14 5.28 17.37
N SER A 142 19.07 5.50 18.29
CA SER A 142 20.24 6.38 18.08
C SER A 142 21.13 5.89 16.95
N VAL A 143 21.07 4.61 16.58
CA VAL A 143 21.83 4.06 15.46
C VAL A 143 21.23 4.44 14.10
N THR A 144 19.90 4.57 13.98
CA THR A 144 19.21 4.75 12.69
C THR A 144 19.37 6.16 12.10
N LEU A 145 19.47 7.20 12.95
CA LEU A 145 19.62 8.59 12.51
C LEU A 145 21.07 9.09 12.52
N HIS A 146 21.93 8.60 13.42
CA HIS A 146 23.34 9.04 13.48
C HIS A 146 24.27 8.17 12.66
N TYR A 147 23.95 6.89 12.45
CA TYR A 147 24.63 6.07 11.45
C TYR A 147 23.73 6.05 10.24
N ALA A 148 24.13 6.78 9.21
CA ALA A 148 23.48 6.75 7.92
C ALA A 148 23.14 5.29 7.59
N GLU A 149 21.84 4.94 7.55
CA GLU A 149 21.33 3.69 6.98
C GLU A 149 21.63 3.72 5.48
N ARG A 150 22.91 3.63 5.18
CA ARG A 150 23.51 3.52 3.88
C ARG A 150 23.60 2.04 3.60
N SER A 151 23.56 1.69 2.33
CA SER A 151 23.91 0.35 1.94
C SER A 151 25.27 -0.07 2.53
N PRO A 152 25.39 -1.31 3.02
CA PRO A 152 26.67 -1.95 3.27
C PRO A 152 27.52 -2.04 1.99
N ASP A 153 26.88 -1.98 0.82
CA ASP A 153 27.56 -2.12 -0.46
C ASP A 153 28.35 -0.86 -0.84
N PRO A 154 29.60 -1.01 -1.33
CA PRO A 154 30.40 0.10 -1.82
C PRO A 154 29.66 0.87 -2.91
N GLY A 155 29.39 2.16 -2.67
CA GLY A 155 28.66 3.01 -3.61
C GLY A 155 27.14 2.87 -3.57
N GLY A 156 26.57 2.17 -2.59
CA GLY A 156 25.13 2.04 -2.44
C GLY A 156 24.41 3.29 -1.91
N LEU A 157 23.09 3.28 -1.99
CA LEU A 157 22.28 4.48 -1.76
C LEU A 157 22.27 4.91 -0.28
N PRO A 158 22.39 6.22 0.00
CA PRO A 158 22.01 6.78 1.29
C PRO A 158 20.47 6.86 1.41
N TYR A 159 19.97 6.96 2.65
CA TYR A 159 18.57 7.29 2.97
C TYR A 159 17.52 6.16 2.80
N ARG A 160 17.85 4.94 3.21
CA ARG A 160 16.89 3.80 3.27
C ARG A 160 15.65 4.06 4.14
N PHE A 161 15.70 5.06 5.02
CA PHE A 161 14.56 5.47 5.85
C PHE A 161 13.34 5.93 5.03
N LEU A 162 13.54 6.49 3.82
CA LEU A 162 12.44 6.91 2.93
C LEU A 162 11.51 5.74 2.61
N LEU A 163 12.08 4.55 2.40
CA LEU A 163 11.30 3.35 2.12
C LEU A 163 10.53 2.88 3.36
N LYS A 164 11.15 2.92 4.53
CA LYS A 164 10.49 2.56 5.81
C LYS A 164 9.32 3.50 6.12
N ALA A 165 9.45 4.79 5.82
CA ALA A 165 8.38 5.76 5.97
C ALA A 165 7.20 5.53 5.01
N ALA A 166 7.45 4.94 3.84
CA ALA A 166 6.40 4.61 2.88
C ALA A 166 5.51 3.43 3.33
N ILE A 167 5.99 2.58 4.24
CA ILE A 167 5.24 1.41 4.75
C ILE A 167 3.92 1.82 5.41
N PRO A 168 3.90 2.66 6.47
CA PRO A 168 2.63 3.05 7.09
C PRO A 168 1.72 3.81 6.13
N ILE A 169 2.28 4.59 5.20
CA ILE A 169 1.49 5.32 4.19
C ILE A 169 0.78 4.34 3.25
N GLY A 170 1.50 3.40 2.66
CA GLY A 170 0.94 2.41 1.73
C GLY A 170 -0.12 1.52 2.40
N PHE A 171 0.15 1.03 3.62
CA PHE A 171 -0.83 0.23 4.36
C PHE A 171 -2.03 1.04 4.85
N THR A 172 -1.88 2.34 5.13
CA THR A 172 -3.03 3.20 5.43
C THR A 172 -3.93 3.37 4.22
N LEU A 173 -3.34 3.63 3.04
CA LEU A 173 -4.08 3.71 1.78
C LEU A 173 -4.80 2.39 1.47
N LEU A 174 -4.12 1.26 1.65
CA LEU A 174 -4.68 -0.07 1.44
C LEU A 174 -5.84 -0.35 2.41
N MET A 175 -5.69 0.01 3.69
CA MET A 175 -6.74 -0.13 4.70
C MET A 175 -7.97 0.71 4.35
N LEU A 176 -7.77 1.97 3.95
CA LEU A 176 -8.87 2.85 3.51
C LEU A 176 -9.62 2.24 2.33
N GLN A 177 -8.90 1.77 1.30
CA GLN A 177 -9.53 1.12 0.15
C GLN A 177 -10.27 -0.16 0.56
N GLY A 178 -9.68 -0.97 1.44
CA GLY A 178 -10.34 -2.16 1.99
C GLY A 178 -11.65 -1.84 2.70
N ILE A 179 -11.68 -0.77 3.49
CA ILE A 179 -12.91 -0.28 4.15
C ILE A 179 -13.94 0.16 3.10
N ALA A 180 -13.54 0.88 2.05
CA ALA A 180 -14.45 1.30 0.99
C ALA A 180 -15.07 0.10 0.25
N ASN A 181 -14.29 -0.93 -0.06
CA ASN A 181 -14.77 -2.15 -0.70
C ASN A 181 -15.72 -2.95 0.23
N SER A 182 -15.41 -3.03 1.52
CA SER A 182 -16.29 -3.63 2.53
C SER A 182 -17.61 -2.88 2.66
N LEU A 183 -17.58 -1.55 2.77
CA LEU A 183 -18.80 -0.73 2.84
C LEU A 183 -19.65 -0.87 1.58
N THR A 184 -19.02 -0.92 0.40
CA THR A 184 -19.74 -1.17 -0.87
C THR A 184 -20.45 -2.53 -0.85
N SER A 185 -19.77 -3.56 -0.37
CA SER A 185 -20.35 -4.91 -0.23
C SER A 185 -21.50 -4.94 0.78
N LEU A 186 -21.39 -4.17 1.87
CA LEU A 186 -22.46 -4.03 2.87
C LEU A 186 -23.69 -3.33 2.28
N LEU A 187 -23.51 -2.24 1.53
CA LEU A 187 -24.62 -1.53 0.87
C LEU A 187 -25.37 -2.46 -0.10
N TYR A 188 -24.64 -3.24 -0.89
CA TYR A 188 -25.22 -4.24 -1.80
C TYR A 188 -26.05 -5.30 -1.05
N LEU A 189 -25.56 -5.77 0.10
CA LEU A 189 -26.28 -6.74 0.92
C LEU A 189 -27.56 -6.16 1.53
N LEU A 190 -27.54 -4.88 1.95
CA LEU A 190 -28.70 -4.22 2.53
C LEU A 190 -29.80 -3.97 1.48
N GLU A 191 -29.44 -3.52 0.29
CA GLU A 191 -30.37 -3.26 -0.81
C GLU A 191 -31.09 -4.55 -1.25
N HIS A 192 -30.37 -5.68 -1.31
CA HIS A 192 -30.98 -6.97 -1.66
C HIS A 192 -31.91 -7.55 -0.57
N GLN A 193 -31.84 -7.07 0.68
CA GLN A 193 -32.79 -7.49 1.72
C GLN A 193 -34.12 -6.72 1.63
N GLU A 194 -34.11 -5.49 1.11
CA GLU A 194 -35.32 -4.69 0.91
C GLU A 194 -36.19 -5.21 -0.25
N ASP A 195 -35.59 -5.91 -1.22
CA ASP A 195 -36.28 -6.50 -2.39
C ASP A 195 -36.90 -7.89 -2.14
N LYS A 196 -36.79 -8.45 -0.93
CA LYS A 196 -37.47 -9.70 -0.59
C LYS A 196 -38.90 -9.42 -0.09
N PRO A 197 -39.94 -9.99 -0.73
CA PRO A 197 -41.34 -9.79 -0.34
C PRO A 197 -41.68 -10.43 1.02
#